data_AF-A0A388RXS7-F1
#
_entry.id   AF-A0A388RXS7-F1
#
_cell.length_a   1.000
_cell.length_b   1.000
_cell.length_c   1.000
_cell.angle_alpha   90.00
_cell.angle_beta   90.00
_cell.angle_gamma   90.00
#
_symmetry.space_group_name_H-M   'P 1'
#
loop_
_entity.id
_entity.type
_entity.pdbx_description
1 polymer ?
#
loop_
_entity_poly.entity_id
_entity_poly.type
_entity_poly.pdbx_seq_one_letter_code
_entity_poly.pdbx_strand_id
1 'polypeptide(L)'
;MNRGEGLTTRALEARLGVSRRLIGSLVSAGLVTPARGPRGEHLFSFQDVVLIRTAASLYQARVAPAQILRALHRLERLAPDRHLSGVRMSASSGKVSVRDRHGAWLVESGQRLMEFEPAPDDVRVVELARAAASEAAADEVFARAQALEPFDAVASEAAYRRALTLSPGMLDAYLNLGCLLSDQQRFDEAIALYEGALACLPDAPQLHFNLGVALEDIGAPQSALSAYDRCIELAPGDADAHYNAARLHHELGHFQKAVRHFNQYRRLNRAE
;
A
#
# COMPACT_ATOMS: atom_id res chain seq x y z
N MET A 1 -2.07 -14.23 24.87
CA MET A 1 -3.42 -14.65 24.45
C MET A 1 -3.78 -15.92 25.19
N ASN A 2 -4.92 -15.92 25.91
CA ASN A 2 -5.40 -17.02 26.72
C ASN A 2 -5.71 -18.27 25.88
N ARG A 3 -5.47 -19.46 26.44
CA ARG A 3 -5.85 -20.77 25.87
C ARG A 3 -7.37 -20.91 25.96
N GLY A 4 -8.11 -20.46 24.94
CA GLY A 4 -9.57 -20.65 24.93
C GLY A 4 -10.36 -19.99 23.80
N GLU A 5 -9.83 -18.96 23.14
CA GLU A 5 -10.55 -18.25 22.08
C GLU A 5 -9.89 -18.50 20.73
N GLY A 6 -10.34 -19.57 20.04
CA GLY A 6 -10.00 -19.76 18.63
C GLY A 6 -10.58 -18.62 17.78
N LEU A 7 -9.90 -18.28 16.69
CA LEU A 7 -10.38 -17.24 15.78
C LEU A 7 -11.51 -17.81 14.90
N THR A 8 -12.55 -17.02 14.64
CA THR A 8 -13.62 -17.43 13.72
C THR A 8 -13.20 -17.25 12.27
N THR A 9 -13.82 -17.98 11.33
CA THR A 9 -13.57 -17.77 9.88
C THR A 9 -13.68 -16.30 9.49
N ARG A 10 -14.73 -15.60 9.97
CA ARG A 10 -14.96 -14.18 9.69
C ARG A 10 -13.84 -13.28 10.24
N ALA A 11 -13.29 -13.61 11.40
CA ALA A 11 -12.15 -12.88 11.97
C ALA A 11 -10.87 -13.13 11.16
N LEU A 12 -10.69 -14.32 10.58
CA LEU A 12 -9.55 -14.62 9.70
C LEU A 12 -9.63 -13.89 8.37
N GLU A 13 -10.82 -13.78 7.78
CA GLU A 13 -11.02 -12.97 6.58
C GLU A 13 -10.65 -11.51 6.83
N ALA A 14 -11.17 -10.93 7.91
CA ALA A 14 -10.95 -9.53 8.24
C ALA A 14 -9.49 -9.21 8.61
N ARG A 15 -8.79 -10.13 9.28
CA ARG A 15 -7.41 -9.91 9.76
C ARG A 15 -6.33 -10.30 8.77
N LEU A 16 -6.60 -11.29 7.91
CA LEU A 16 -5.58 -11.86 7.02
C LEU A 16 -5.92 -11.66 5.54
N GLY A 17 -7.08 -11.08 5.20
CA GLY A 17 -7.52 -10.85 3.82
C GLY A 17 -7.74 -12.15 3.03
N VAL A 18 -7.98 -13.28 3.71
CA VAL A 18 -8.07 -14.61 3.09
C VAL A 18 -9.53 -14.93 2.75
N SER A 19 -9.79 -15.48 1.56
CA SER A 19 -11.16 -15.85 1.15
C SER A 19 -11.69 -17.09 1.88
N ARG A 20 -13.00 -17.16 2.19
CA ARG A 20 -13.65 -18.38 2.74
C ARG A 20 -13.40 -19.62 1.91
N ARG A 21 -13.28 -19.47 0.59
CA ARG A 21 -13.03 -20.60 -0.32
C ARG A 21 -11.67 -21.24 -0.01
N LEU A 22 -10.62 -20.44 0.17
CA LEU A 22 -9.30 -20.95 0.52
C LEU A 22 -9.30 -21.61 1.91
N ILE A 23 -9.92 -20.97 2.90
CA ILE A 23 -10.05 -21.54 4.25
C ILE A 23 -10.82 -22.87 4.21
N GLY A 24 -11.93 -22.92 3.47
CA GLY A 24 -12.72 -24.13 3.26
C GLY A 24 -11.94 -25.24 2.57
N SER A 25 -11.14 -24.91 1.55
CA SER A 25 -10.27 -25.88 0.86
C SER A 25 -9.20 -26.45 1.79
N LEU A 26 -8.61 -25.65 2.67
CA LEU A 26 -7.61 -26.10 3.65
C LEU A 26 -8.24 -27.03 4.71
N VAL A 27 -9.45 -26.72 5.17
CA VAL A 27 -10.21 -27.57 6.10
C VAL A 27 -10.63 -28.88 5.43
N SER A 28 -11.13 -28.84 4.20
CA SER A 28 -11.49 -30.07 3.45
C SER A 28 -10.30 -30.95 3.11
N ALA A 29 -9.11 -30.34 2.99
CA ALA A 29 -7.85 -31.07 2.78
C ALA A 29 -7.26 -31.63 4.08
N GLY A 30 -7.87 -31.36 5.24
CA GLY A 30 -7.41 -31.84 6.55
C GLY A 30 -6.15 -31.14 7.09
N LEU A 31 -5.66 -30.10 6.39
CA LEU A 31 -4.43 -29.36 6.76
C LEU A 31 -4.65 -28.41 7.95
N VAL A 32 -5.91 -28.10 8.23
CA VAL A 32 -6.34 -27.22 9.30
C VAL A 32 -7.56 -27.87 9.92
N THR A 33 -7.56 -28.05 11.24
CA THR A 33 -8.59 -28.82 11.95
C THR A 33 -9.29 -27.94 12.99
N PRO A 34 -10.16 -27.01 12.55
CA PRO A 34 -10.79 -26.07 13.46
C PRO A 34 -11.73 -26.80 14.41
N ALA A 35 -11.71 -26.40 15.68
CA ALA A 35 -12.68 -26.83 16.66
C ALA A 35 -14.06 -26.25 16.35
N ARG A 36 -15.12 -26.87 16.86
CA ARG A 36 -16.48 -26.32 16.77
C ARG A 36 -16.77 -25.46 17.99
N GLY A 37 -17.15 -24.21 17.75
CA GLY A 37 -17.63 -23.30 18.78
C GLY A 37 -19.05 -23.62 19.27
N PRO A 38 -19.51 -22.94 20.32
CA PRO A 38 -20.81 -23.19 20.95
C PRO A 38 -22.00 -22.96 20.00
N ARG A 39 -21.82 -22.17 18.92
CA ARG A 39 -22.84 -21.96 17.88
C ARG A 39 -22.56 -22.76 16.59
N GLY A 40 -21.66 -23.74 16.66
CA GLY A 40 -21.25 -24.56 15.50
C GLY A 40 -20.28 -23.86 14.55
N GLU A 41 -19.78 -22.67 14.88
CA GLU A 41 -18.77 -21.99 14.06
C GLU A 41 -17.40 -22.69 14.11
N HIS A 42 -16.58 -22.50 13.07
CA HIS A 42 -15.20 -22.96 13.08
C HIS A 42 -14.33 -22.01 13.92
N LEU A 43 -13.68 -22.58 14.92
CA LEU A 43 -12.71 -21.91 15.79
C LEU A 43 -11.31 -22.43 15.45
N PHE A 44 -10.50 -21.56 14.87
CA PHE A 44 -9.16 -21.88 14.42
C PHE A 44 -8.16 -21.63 15.54
N SER A 45 -7.32 -22.62 15.82
CA SER A 45 -6.21 -22.52 16.76
C SER A 45 -5.12 -21.61 16.22
N PHE A 46 -4.17 -21.19 17.05
CA PHE A 46 -3.02 -20.41 16.59
C PHE A 46 -2.23 -21.13 15.49
N GLN A 47 -2.10 -22.46 15.58
CA GLN A 47 -1.42 -23.27 14.57
C GLN A 47 -2.14 -23.22 13.23
N ASP A 48 -3.47 -23.32 13.24
CA ASP A 48 -4.30 -23.20 12.05
C ASP A 48 -4.16 -21.83 11.38
N VAL A 49 -4.10 -20.77 12.19
CA VAL A 49 -3.93 -19.40 11.71
C VAL A 49 -2.59 -19.19 11.01
N VAL A 50 -1.52 -19.78 11.56
CA VAL A 50 -0.20 -19.74 10.93
C VAL A 50 -0.23 -20.46 9.57
N LEU A 51 -0.86 -21.63 9.48
CA LEU A 51 -0.98 -22.39 8.23
C LEU A 51 -1.84 -21.66 7.19
N ILE A 52 -2.97 -21.08 7.61
CA ILE A 52 -3.86 -20.28 6.74
C ILE A 52 -3.10 -19.06 6.18
N ARG A 53 -2.33 -18.37 7.02
CA ARG A 53 -1.52 -17.22 6.59
C ARG A 53 -0.45 -17.63 5.58
N THR A 54 0.24 -18.75 5.82
CA THR A 54 1.25 -19.29 4.90
C THR A 54 0.63 -19.67 3.56
N ALA A 55 -0.51 -20.36 3.57
CA ALA A 55 -1.23 -20.73 2.36
C ALA A 55 -1.70 -19.50 1.56
N ALA A 56 -2.18 -18.46 2.25
CA ALA A 56 -2.59 -17.21 1.63
C ALA A 56 -1.43 -16.45 0.97
N SER A 57 -0.26 -16.39 1.63
CA SER A 57 0.94 -15.77 1.06
C SER A 57 1.41 -16.49 -0.22
N LEU A 58 1.41 -17.82 -0.22
CA LEU A 58 1.74 -18.61 -1.40
C LEU A 58 0.73 -18.42 -2.54
N TYR A 59 -0.55 -18.28 -2.21
CA TYR A 59 -1.60 -18.00 -3.19
C TYR A 59 -1.43 -16.62 -3.83
N GLN A 60 -1.11 -15.58 -3.04
CA GLN A 60 -0.80 -14.24 -3.54
C GLN A 60 0.46 -14.21 -4.42
N ALA A 61 1.43 -15.07 -4.14
CA ALA A 61 2.62 -15.29 -4.98
C ALA A 61 2.35 -16.08 -6.28
N ARG A 62 1.07 -16.27 -6.67
CA ARG A 62 0.62 -16.99 -7.86
C ARG A 62 1.06 -18.47 -7.94
N VAL A 63 1.33 -19.10 -6.79
CA VAL A 63 1.59 -20.55 -6.73
C VAL A 63 0.27 -21.31 -6.94
N ALA A 64 0.28 -22.36 -7.76
CA ALA A 64 -0.95 -23.08 -8.09
C ALA A 64 -1.54 -23.76 -6.82
N PRO A 65 -2.88 -23.72 -6.60
CA PRO A 65 -3.50 -24.27 -5.39
C PRO A 65 -3.13 -25.74 -5.10
N ALA A 66 -3.02 -26.57 -6.15
CA ALA A 66 -2.61 -27.97 -6.02
C ALA A 66 -1.13 -28.14 -5.61
N GLN A 67 -0.26 -27.17 -5.89
CA GLN A 67 1.13 -27.17 -5.43
C GLN A 67 1.21 -26.73 -3.97
N ILE A 68 0.42 -25.73 -3.57
CA ILE A 68 0.31 -25.26 -2.18
C ILE A 68 -0.14 -26.41 -1.26
N LEU A 69 -1.23 -27.09 -1.62
CA LEU A 69 -1.77 -28.19 -0.83
C LEU A 69 -0.78 -29.37 -0.71
N ARG A 70 -0.08 -29.72 -1.80
CA ARG A 70 0.95 -30.78 -1.79
C ARG A 70 2.16 -30.39 -0.93
N ALA A 71 2.59 -29.13 -0.98
CA ALA A 71 3.71 -28.63 -0.19
C ALA A 71 3.39 -28.64 1.31
N LEU A 72 2.20 -28.17 1.69
CA LEU A 72 1.75 -28.16 3.09
C LEU A 72 1.57 -29.58 3.64
N HIS A 73 0.97 -30.50 2.87
CA HIS A 73 0.78 -31.89 3.29
C HIS A 73 2.10 -32.65 3.48
N ARG A 74 3.12 -32.37 2.63
CA ARG A 74 4.47 -32.93 2.83
C ARG A 74 5.16 -32.36 4.05
N LEU A 75 4.99 -31.07 4.32
CA LEU A 75 5.59 -30.40 5.48
C LEU A 75 5.05 -30.98 6.79
N GLU A 76 3.75 -31.22 6.87
CA GLU A 76 3.09 -31.84 8.02
C GLU A 76 3.59 -33.28 8.27
N ARG A 77 3.80 -34.06 7.20
CA ARG A 77 4.32 -35.44 7.28
C ARG A 77 5.81 -35.52 7.67
N LEU A 78 6.59 -34.49 7.38
CA LEU A 78 8.03 -34.45 7.68
C LEU A 78 8.35 -33.91 9.08
N ALA A 79 7.39 -33.31 9.76
CA ALA A 79 7.59 -32.68 11.06
C ALA A 79 6.38 -32.87 12.02
N PRO A 80 6.01 -34.12 12.36
CA PRO A 80 4.82 -34.39 13.17
C PRO A 80 4.89 -33.84 14.62
N ASP A 81 6.10 -33.69 15.19
CA ASP A 81 6.30 -33.28 16.59
C ASP A 81 6.93 -31.88 16.76
N ARG A 82 7.06 -31.09 15.69
CA ARG A 82 7.71 -29.77 15.77
C ARG A 82 6.69 -28.66 15.82
N HIS A 83 6.74 -27.86 16.88
CA HIS A 83 6.10 -26.55 16.89
C HIS A 83 6.56 -25.77 15.64
N LEU A 84 5.61 -25.43 14.76
CA LEU A 84 5.84 -24.68 13.52
C LEU A 84 6.40 -23.27 13.74
N SER A 85 6.61 -22.88 15.00
CA SER A 85 7.39 -21.71 15.41
C SER A 85 8.85 -21.86 14.97
N GLY A 86 9.17 -21.30 13.79
CA GLY A 86 10.54 -21.21 13.28
C GLY A 86 10.74 -21.80 11.88
N VAL A 87 9.72 -22.44 11.31
CA VAL A 87 9.77 -22.96 9.93
C VAL A 87 9.39 -21.85 8.95
N ARG A 88 10.28 -21.51 8.02
CA ARG A 88 10.04 -20.49 6.98
C ARG A 88 9.89 -21.16 5.61
N MET A 89 8.91 -20.73 4.83
CA MET A 89 8.67 -21.24 3.48
C MET A 89 8.87 -20.11 2.48
N SER A 90 9.58 -20.37 1.38
CA SER A 90 9.66 -19.46 0.25
C SER A 90 9.40 -20.19 -1.06
N ALA A 91 8.90 -19.46 -2.05
CA ALA A 91 8.65 -19.97 -3.39
C ALA A 91 9.44 -19.13 -4.39
N SER A 92 10.34 -19.76 -5.14
CA SER A 92 11.04 -19.14 -6.25
C SER A 92 10.97 -20.06 -7.47
N SER A 93 10.65 -19.48 -8.63
CA SER A 93 10.62 -20.18 -9.93
C SER A 93 9.80 -21.48 -9.93
N GLY A 94 8.66 -21.50 -9.23
CA GLY A 94 7.74 -22.65 -9.18
C GLY A 94 8.14 -23.76 -8.22
N LYS A 95 9.22 -23.61 -7.45
CA LYS A 95 9.68 -24.57 -6.43
C LYS A 95 9.52 -23.99 -5.03
N VAL A 96 9.11 -24.83 -4.09
CA VAL A 96 8.95 -24.44 -2.68
C VAL A 96 10.14 -24.97 -1.87
N SER A 97 10.81 -24.08 -1.14
CA SER A 97 11.85 -24.43 -0.19
C SER A 97 11.40 -24.12 1.24
N VAL A 98 11.91 -24.90 2.19
CA VAL A 98 11.64 -24.76 3.62
C VAL A 98 12.97 -24.58 4.34
N ARG A 99 13.00 -23.64 5.28
CA ARG A 99 14.14 -23.38 6.15
C ARG A 99 13.72 -23.56 7.61
N ASP A 100 14.49 -24.33 8.36
CA ASP A 100 14.39 -24.44 9.82
C ASP A 100 15.76 -24.22 10.49
N ARG A 101 15.85 -24.47 11.81
CA ARG A 101 17.10 -24.38 12.59
C ARG A 101 18.23 -25.31 12.12
N HIS A 102 17.96 -26.23 11.18
CA HIS A 102 18.90 -27.20 10.63
C HIS A 102 19.26 -26.92 9.16
N GLY A 103 18.83 -25.78 8.61
CA GLY A 103 19.17 -25.34 7.25
C GLY A 103 17.98 -25.31 6.29
N ALA A 104 18.24 -25.03 5.01
CA ALA A 104 17.23 -24.99 3.95
C ALA A 104 17.18 -26.29 3.13
N TRP A 105 15.99 -26.70 2.70
CA TRP A 105 15.78 -27.83 1.81
C TRP A 105 14.63 -27.60 0.83
N LEU A 106 14.66 -28.32 -0.30
CA LEU A 106 13.56 -28.29 -1.28
C LEU A 106 12.44 -29.23 -0.83
N VAL A 107 11.20 -28.75 -0.85
CA VAL A 107 10.01 -29.54 -0.45
C VAL A 107 9.71 -30.67 -1.45
N GLU A 108 10.10 -30.46 -2.69
CA GLU A 108 9.82 -31.39 -3.80
C GLU A 108 10.73 -32.62 -3.78
N SER A 109 12.00 -32.44 -3.42
CA SER A 109 13.01 -33.50 -3.45
C SER A 109 13.53 -33.91 -2.06
N GLY A 110 13.30 -33.10 -1.02
CA GLY A 110 13.90 -33.29 0.30
C GLY A 110 15.41 -32.98 0.35
N GLN A 111 15.98 -32.50 -0.76
CA GLN A 111 17.40 -32.24 -0.89
C GLN A 111 17.80 -30.99 -0.09
N ARG A 112 18.88 -31.11 0.70
CA ARG A 112 19.47 -29.98 1.43
C ARG A 112 20.15 -29.03 0.48
N LEU A 113 19.92 -27.73 0.68
CA LEU A 113 20.59 -26.66 -0.04
C LEU A 113 21.84 -26.28 0.77
N MET A 114 23.01 -26.40 0.15
CA MET A 114 24.28 -25.93 0.70
C MET A 114 24.43 -24.45 0.33
N GLU A 115 24.39 -23.55 1.31
CA GLU A 115 24.54 -22.11 1.11
C GLU A 115 26.04 -21.75 1.23
N PHE A 116 26.66 -21.29 0.15
CA PHE A 116 28.09 -20.93 0.10
C PHE A 116 28.36 -19.43 0.34
N GLU A 117 27.33 -18.63 0.59
CA GLU A 117 27.45 -17.23 1.01
C GLU A 117 26.95 -17.07 2.45
N PRO A 118 27.52 -16.17 3.26
CA PRO A 118 26.94 -15.86 4.56
C PRO A 118 25.53 -15.31 4.31
N ALA A 119 24.52 -16.06 4.74
CA ALA A 119 23.17 -15.56 4.76
C ALA A 119 23.16 -14.28 5.62
N PRO A 120 22.58 -13.17 5.14
CA PRO A 120 22.39 -12.03 6.00
C PRO A 120 21.62 -12.50 7.24
N ASP A 121 22.19 -12.26 8.42
CA ASP A 121 21.44 -12.22 9.67
C ASP A 121 20.42 -11.11 9.52
N ASP A 122 19.26 -11.38 8.91
CA ASP A 122 18.18 -10.42 8.88
C ASP A 122 16.83 -11.12 8.82
N VAL A 123 16.29 -11.35 10.01
CA VAL A 123 14.87 -11.62 10.23
C VAL A 123 14.13 -10.28 10.26
N ARG A 124 13.56 -9.87 9.13
CA ARG A 124 12.66 -8.70 9.02
C ARG A 124 11.24 -9.01 9.50
N VAL A 125 11.08 -9.30 10.80
CA VAL A 125 9.75 -9.31 11.49
C VAL A 125 9.55 -8.05 12.33
N VAL A 126 10.58 -7.22 12.48
CA VAL A 126 10.48 -5.88 13.08
C VAL A 126 9.95 -4.86 12.07
N GLU A 127 10.25 -5.00 10.77
CA GLU A 127 9.90 -3.97 9.78
C GLU A 127 8.41 -3.77 9.56
N LEU A 128 7.56 -4.80 9.57
CA LEU A 128 6.11 -4.61 9.39
C LEU A 128 5.44 -3.96 10.62
N ALA A 129 5.85 -4.35 11.83
CA ALA A 129 5.35 -3.71 13.06
C ALA A 129 5.91 -2.29 13.22
N ARG A 130 7.17 -2.06 12.81
CA ARG A 130 7.81 -0.74 12.80
C ARG A 130 7.25 0.16 11.71
N ALA A 131 6.94 -0.38 10.53
CA ALA A 131 6.29 0.36 9.45
C ALA A 131 4.86 0.74 9.84
N ALA A 132 4.06 -0.19 10.38
CA ALA A 132 2.72 0.13 10.88
C ALA A 132 2.75 1.13 12.05
N ALA A 133 3.73 1.03 12.95
CA ALA A 133 3.93 2.03 14.00
C ALA A 133 4.43 3.37 13.45
N SER A 134 5.22 3.37 12.37
CA SER A 134 5.69 4.56 11.66
C SER A 134 4.55 5.25 10.93
N GLU A 135 3.66 4.50 10.30
CA GLU A 135 2.45 5.00 9.65
C GLU A 135 1.49 5.60 10.68
N ALA A 136 1.19 4.89 11.78
CA ALA A 136 0.36 5.44 12.85
C ALA A 136 0.97 6.69 13.49
N ALA A 137 2.30 6.74 13.64
CA ALA A 137 2.99 7.94 14.10
C ALA A 137 2.96 9.06 13.05
N ALA A 138 3.00 8.74 11.75
CA ALA A 138 2.86 9.71 10.67
C ALA A 138 1.48 10.36 10.70
N ASP A 139 0.42 9.56 10.89
CA ASP A 139 -0.96 10.05 10.98
C ASP A 139 -1.14 11.01 12.16
N GLU A 140 -0.55 10.69 13.33
CA GLU A 140 -0.59 11.56 14.51
C GLU A 140 0.15 12.89 14.26
N VAL A 141 1.34 12.82 13.66
CA VAL A 141 2.13 14.01 13.33
C VAL A 141 1.44 14.86 12.26
N PHE A 142 0.79 14.24 11.29
CA PHE A 142 0.00 14.91 10.25
C PHE A 142 -1.21 15.64 10.85
N ALA A 143 -1.99 14.97 11.71
CA ALA A 143 -3.11 15.61 12.40
C ALA A 143 -2.66 16.81 13.25
N ARG A 144 -1.48 16.71 13.88
CA ARG A 144 -0.87 17.83 14.59
C ARG A 144 -0.48 18.97 13.65
N ALA A 145 0.04 18.69 12.45
CA ALA A 145 0.39 19.70 11.47
C ALA A 145 -0.86 20.52 11.06
N GLN A 146 -1.95 19.83 10.72
CA GLN A 146 -3.24 20.46 10.40
C GLN A 146 -3.74 21.37 11.53
N ALA A 147 -3.66 20.89 12.78
CA ALA A 147 -4.08 21.68 13.93
C ALA A 147 -3.24 22.94 14.16
N LEU A 148 -1.98 22.96 13.67
CA LEU A 148 -1.06 24.09 13.81
C LEU A 148 -1.18 25.10 12.67
N GLU A 149 -1.66 24.72 11.48
CA GLU A 149 -1.74 25.61 10.31
C GLU A 149 -2.30 27.01 10.60
N PRO A 150 -3.41 27.17 11.35
CA PRO A 150 -3.98 28.50 11.57
C PRO A 150 -3.19 29.36 12.57
N PHE A 151 -2.31 28.76 13.38
CA PHE A 151 -1.68 29.41 14.52
C PHE A 151 -0.17 29.58 14.37
N ASP A 152 0.49 28.62 13.72
CA ASP A 152 1.94 28.56 13.57
C ASP A 152 2.31 27.80 12.29
N ALA A 153 2.50 28.56 11.22
CA ALA A 153 2.86 28.02 9.91
C ALA A 153 4.25 27.33 9.90
N VAL A 154 5.20 27.81 10.72
CA VAL A 154 6.55 27.23 10.80
C VAL A 154 6.51 25.87 11.49
N ALA A 155 5.77 25.77 12.61
CA ALA A 155 5.59 24.51 13.31
C ALA A 155 4.74 23.52 12.50
N SER A 156 3.73 24.00 11.77
CA SER A 156 2.94 23.19 10.84
C SER A 156 3.80 22.60 9.72
N GLU A 157 4.60 23.42 9.02
CA GLU A 157 5.51 22.93 7.99
C GLU A 157 6.48 21.86 8.53
N ALA A 158 7.08 22.11 9.69
CA ALA A 158 8.01 21.16 10.31
C ALA A 158 7.31 19.83 10.63
N ALA A 159 6.05 19.87 11.08
CA ALA A 159 5.26 18.68 11.34
C ALA A 159 4.90 17.94 10.04
N TYR A 160 4.50 18.61 8.96
CA TYR A 160 4.26 17.96 7.67
C TYR A 160 5.51 17.28 7.11
N ARG A 161 6.65 17.96 7.10
CA ARG A 161 7.92 17.36 6.65
C ARG A 161 8.29 16.12 7.47
N ARG A 162 8.00 16.14 8.78
CA ARG A 162 8.19 14.98 9.66
C ARG A 162 7.21 13.84 9.33
N ALA A 163 5.94 14.14 9.06
CA ALA A 163 4.97 13.12 8.62
C ALA A 163 5.44 12.44 7.33
N LEU A 164 5.92 13.22 6.35
CA LEU A 164 6.47 12.70 5.09
C LEU A 164 7.75 11.88 5.27
N THR A 165 8.57 12.18 6.28
CA THR A 165 9.74 11.36 6.63
C THR A 165 9.32 9.99 7.20
N LEU A 166 8.20 9.94 7.94
CA LEU A 166 7.66 8.71 8.53
C LEU A 166 6.84 7.88 7.53
N SER A 167 6.15 8.54 6.60
CA SER A 167 5.36 7.94 5.55
C SER A 167 5.48 8.74 4.24
N PRO A 168 6.44 8.38 3.36
CA PRO A 168 6.64 9.05 2.06
C PRO A 168 5.49 8.85 1.05
N GLY A 169 4.50 8.02 1.35
CA GLY A 169 3.33 7.79 0.50
C GLY A 169 2.11 8.61 0.89
N MET A 170 2.22 9.51 1.87
CA MET A 170 1.09 10.26 2.41
C MET A 170 0.73 11.45 1.50
N LEU A 171 -0.16 11.20 0.53
CA LEU A 171 -0.62 12.19 -0.44
C LEU A 171 -1.13 13.49 0.23
N ASP A 172 -1.98 13.38 1.24
CA ASP A 172 -2.58 14.54 1.90
C ASP A 172 -1.54 15.46 2.56
N ALA A 173 -0.44 14.89 3.08
CA ALA A 173 0.66 15.67 3.65
C ALA A 173 1.44 16.44 2.58
N TYR A 174 1.62 15.88 1.38
CA TYR A 174 2.20 16.62 0.26
C TYR A 174 1.29 17.74 -0.22
N LEU A 175 -0.01 17.48 -0.36
CA LEU A 175 -0.99 18.48 -0.80
C LEU A 175 -1.06 19.66 0.19
N ASN A 176 -1.23 19.37 1.48
CA ASN A 176 -1.35 20.41 2.49
C ASN A 176 -0.05 21.21 2.67
N LEU A 177 1.10 20.53 2.71
CA LEU A 177 2.39 21.23 2.81
C LEU A 177 2.64 22.10 1.57
N GLY A 178 2.35 21.59 0.38
CA GLY A 178 2.50 22.36 -0.85
C GLY A 178 1.57 23.58 -0.89
N CYS A 179 0.32 23.46 -0.45
CA CYS A 179 -0.57 24.62 -0.29
C CYS A 179 -0.02 25.63 0.71
N LEU A 180 0.45 25.18 1.89
CA LEU A 180 1.06 26.05 2.90
C LEU A 180 2.28 26.80 2.34
N LEU A 181 3.11 26.15 1.52
CA LEU A 181 4.26 26.78 0.85
C LEU A 181 3.81 27.81 -0.19
N SER A 182 2.80 27.49 -1.01
CA SER A 182 2.22 28.41 -1.99
C SER A 182 1.59 29.65 -1.33
N ASP A 183 0.88 29.48 -0.21
CA ASP A 183 0.31 30.59 0.57
C ASP A 183 1.39 31.55 1.09
N GLN A 184 2.59 31.03 1.35
CA GLN A 184 3.78 31.80 1.72
C GLN A 184 4.58 32.32 0.51
N GLN A 185 4.07 32.16 -0.71
CA GLN A 185 4.73 32.50 -1.98
C GLN A 185 6.06 31.77 -2.23
N ARG A 186 6.27 30.62 -1.58
CA ARG A 186 7.45 29.76 -1.75
C ARG A 186 7.21 28.72 -2.85
N PHE A 187 6.86 29.22 -4.03
CA PHE A 187 6.39 28.39 -5.14
C PHE A 187 7.43 27.39 -5.65
N ASP A 188 8.71 27.78 -5.72
CA ASP A 188 9.78 26.87 -6.14
C ASP A 188 9.92 25.66 -5.20
N GLU A 189 9.73 25.87 -3.89
CA GLU A 189 9.73 24.77 -2.92
C GLU A 189 8.48 23.89 -3.05
N ALA A 190 7.31 24.47 -3.32
CA ALA A 190 6.09 23.71 -3.56
C ALA A 190 6.21 22.85 -4.83
N ILE A 191 6.78 23.41 -5.91
CA ILE A 191 7.06 22.68 -7.16
C ILE A 191 8.00 21.51 -6.89
N ALA A 192 9.14 21.75 -6.25
CA ALA A 192 10.10 20.69 -5.93
C ALA A 192 9.49 19.61 -5.02
N LEU A 193 8.61 20.01 -4.09
CA LEU A 193 7.88 19.08 -3.23
C LEU A 193 6.95 18.18 -4.05
N TYR A 194 6.14 18.75 -4.94
CA TYR A 194 5.20 17.99 -5.78
C TYR A 194 5.92 17.10 -6.79
N GLU A 195 6.98 17.59 -7.44
CA GLU A 195 7.81 16.77 -8.34
C GLU A 195 8.46 15.60 -7.60
N GLY A 196 8.95 15.83 -6.38
CA GLY A 196 9.47 14.77 -5.50
C GLY A 196 8.38 13.77 -5.10
N ALA A 197 7.17 14.24 -4.79
CA ALA A 197 6.04 13.38 -4.45
C ALA A 197 5.62 12.48 -5.62
N LEU A 198 5.66 12.99 -6.85
CA LEU A 198 5.32 12.25 -8.08
C LEU A 198 6.28 11.08 -8.35
N ALA A 199 7.50 11.09 -7.79
CA ALA A 199 8.40 9.93 -7.86
C ALA A 199 7.87 8.72 -7.07
N CYS A 200 7.07 8.96 -6.03
CA CYS A 200 6.46 7.92 -5.19
C CYS A 200 4.98 7.70 -5.52
N LEU A 201 4.28 8.73 -5.98
CA LEU A 201 2.84 8.74 -6.25
C LEU A 201 2.56 9.20 -7.71
N PRO A 202 3.02 8.47 -8.74
CA PRO A 202 2.95 8.92 -10.13
C PRO A 202 1.53 9.00 -10.72
N ASP A 203 0.57 8.35 -10.08
CA ASP A 203 -0.82 8.26 -10.52
C ASP A 203 -1.78 9.12 -9.66
N ALA A 204 -1.25 10.11 -8.94
CA ALA A 204 -2.04 11.04 -8.13
C ALA A 204 -2.41 12.32 -8.92
N PRO A 205 -3.63 12.44 -9.46
CA PRO A 205 -4.04 13.60 -10.27
C PRO A 205 -3.97 14.93 -9.50
N GLN A 206 -4.20 14.91 -8.19
CA GLN A 206 -4.17 16.10 -7.34
C GLN A 206 -2.77 16.73 -7.27
N LEU A 207 -1.70 15.91 -7.29
CA LEU A 207 -0.33 16.43 -7.31
C LEU A 207 -0.05 17.15 -8.63
N HIS A 208 -0.51 16.60 -9.75
CA HIS A 208 -0.39 17.26 -11.05
C HIS A 208 -1.19 18.55 -11.14
N PHE A 209 -2.41 18.58 -10.58
CA PHE A 209 -3.22 19.80 -10.51
C PHE A 209 -2.50 20.89 -9.69
N ASN A 210 -2.08 20.59 -8.46
CA ASN A 210 -1.41 21.56 -7.60
C ASN A 210 -0.04 22.00 -8.14
N LEU A 211 0.69 21.10 -8.80
CA LEU A 211 1.91 21.44 -9.53
C LEU A 211 1.60 22.44 -10.66
N GLY A 212 0.52 22.21 -11.41
CA GLY A 212 0.04 23.13 -12.44
C GLY A 212 -0.22 24.53 -11.88
N VAL A 213 -0.92 24.62 -10.76
CA VAL A 213 -1.20 25.90 -10.07
C VAL A 213 0.09 26.61 -9.67
N ALA A 214 1.01 25.91 -8.99
CA ALA A 214 2.27 26.51 -8.56
C ALA A 214 3.16 26.95 -9.74
N LEU A 215 3.11 26.24 -10.87
CA LEU A 215 3.81 26.61 -12.10
C LEU A 215 3.21 27.86 -12.77
N GLU A 216 1.90 28.08 -12.65
CA GLU A 216 1.28 29.33 -13.11
C GLU A 216 1.75 30.52 -12.26
N ASP A 217 1.86 30.36 -10.95
CA ASP A 217 2.26 31.42 -10.03
C ASP A 217 3.68 31.94 -10.28
N ILE A 218 4.58 31.08 -10.79
CA ILE A 218 5.93 31.48 -11.22
C ILE A 218 6.01 31.95 -12.68
N GLY A 219 4.89 31.99 -13.41
CA GLY A 219 4.83 32.41 -14.80
C GLY A 219 5.36 31.39 -15.80
N ALA A 220 5.20 30.09 -15.54
CA ALA A 220 5.60 28.99 -16.42
C ALA A 220 4.38 28.30 -17.10
N PRO A 221 3.65 29.00 -17.99
CA PRO A 221 2.33 28.57 -18.45
C PRO A 221 2.35 27.29 -19.32
N GLN A 222 3.42 27.02 -20.07
CA GLN A 222 3.52 25.78 -20.85
C GLN A 222 3.71 24.54 -19.95
N SER A 223 4.50 24.68 -18.88
CA SER A 223 4.70 23.62 -17.89
C SER A 223 3.41 23.39 -17.10
N ALA A 224 2.71 24.46 -16.71
CA ALA A 224 1.42 24.37 -16.03
C ALA A 224 0.38 23.62 -16.87
N LEU A 225 0.24 23.96 -18.16
CA LEU A 225 -0.64 23.21 -19.08
C LEU A 225 -0.28 21.73 -19.15
N SER A 226 1.01 21.39 -19.18
CA SER A 226 1.45 19.98 -19.21
C SER A 226 1.06 19.24 -17.93
N ALA A 227 1.13 19.90 -16.78
CA ALA A 227 0.68 19.35 -15.50
C ALA A 227 -0.85 19.18 -15.47
N TYR A 228 -1.61 20.16 -15.94
CA TYR A 228 -3.07 20.03 -16.04
C TYR A 228 -3.52 18.96 -17.02
N ASP A 229 -2.87 18.85 -18.18
CA ASP A 229 -3.13 17.78 -19.15
C ASP A 229 -2.92 16.41 -18.49
N ARG A 230 -1.85 16.26 -17.70
CA ARG A 230 -1.58 15.01 -16.97
C ARG A 230 -2.62 14.73 -15.87
N CYS A 231 -3.08 15.76 -15.16
CA CYS A 231 -4.20 15.64 -14.22
C CYS A 231 -5.47 15.14 -14.93
N ILE A 232 -5.83 15.76 -16.06
CA ILE A 232 -7.01 15.42 -16.87
C ILE A 232 -6.92 14.00 -17.45
N GLU A 233 -5.73 13.54 -17.85
CA GLU A 233 -5.50 12.16 -18.29
C GLU A 233 -5.80 11.14 -17.19
N LEU A 234 -5.38 11.43 -15.95
CA LEU A 234 -5.58 10.56 -14.79
C LEU A 234 -7.00 10.67 -14.22
N ALA A 235 -7.59 11.86 -14.26
CA ALA A 235 -8.93 12.16 -13.77
C ALA A 235 -9.71 13.02 -14.79
N PRO A 236 -10.31 12.41 -15.84
CA PRO A 236 -11.06 13.14 -16.87
C PRO A 236 -12.32 13.87 -16.37
N GLY A 237 -12.71 13.62 -15.12
CA GLY A 237 -13.82 14.27 -14.44
C GLY A 237 -13.41 15.47 -13.58
N ASP A 238 -12.13 15.83 -13.51
CA ASP A 238 -11.66 16.98 -12.75
C ASP A 238 -12.05 18.29 -13.45
N ALA A 239 -13.15 18.89 -12.97
CA ALA A 239 -13.70 20.10 -13.56
C ALA A 239 -12.73 21.29 -13.43
N ASP A 240 -12.06 21.42 -12.28
CA ASP A 240 -11.17 22.54 -12.01
C ASP A 240 -9.92 22.49 -12.89
N ALA A 241 -9.35 21.31 -13.14
CA ALA A 241 -8.26 21.13 -14.09
C ALA A 241 -8.68 21.56 -15.51
N HIS A 242 -9.90 21.20 -15.94
CA HIS A 242 -10.44 21.68 -17.23
C HIS A 242 -10.61 23.20 -17.24
N TYR A 243 -11.10 23.81 -16.17
CA TYR A 243 -11.26 25.26 -16.08
C TYR A 243 -9.91 26.00 -16.16
N ASN A 244 -8.92 25.57 -15.40
CA ASN A 244 -7.59 26.19 -15.38
C ASN A 244 -6.88 26.04 -16.73
N ALA A 245 -6.91 24.84 -17.33
CA ALA A 245 -6.36 24.63 -18.67
C ALA A 245 -7.08 25.50 -19.73
N ALA A 246 -8.41 25.68 -19.61
CA ALA A 246 -9.17 26.52 -20.53
C ALA A 246 -8.77 28.00 -20.42
N ARG A 247 -8.67 28.53 -19.20
CA ARG A 247 -8.23 29.90 -18.92
C ARG A 247 -6.83 30.12 -19.47
N LEU A 248 -5.91 29.23 -19.18
CA LEU A 248 -4.52 29.38 -19.59
C LEU A 248 -4.32 29.23 -21.10
N HIS A 249 -5.08 28.34 -21.75
CA HIS A 249 -5.14 28.31 -23.22
C HIS A 249 -5.70 29.59 -23.82
N HIS A 250 -6.68 30.24 -23.18
CA HIS A 250 -7.23 31.51 -23.65
C HIS A 250 -6.17 32.63 -23.57
N GLU A 251 -5.45 32.73 -22.46
CA GLU A 251 -4.38 33.70 -22.25
C GLU A 251 -3.24 33.54 -23.27
N LEU A 252 -2.91 32.29 -23.65
CA LEU A 252 -1.92 31.99 -24.70
C LEU A 252 -2.45 32.12 -26.13
N GLY A 253 -3.72 32.51 -26.33
CA GLY A 253 -4.34 32.65 -27.66
C GLY A 253 -4.76 31.33 -28.34
N HIS A 254 -4.71 30.20 -27.63
CA HIS A 254 -5.13 28.89 -28.10
C HIS A 254 -6.67 28.70 -28.00
N PHE A 255 -7.44 29.60 -28.62
CA PHE A 255 -8.89 29.72 -28.42
C PHE A 255 -9.68 28.43 -28.68
N GLN A 256 -9.28 27.64 -29.69
CA GLN A 256 -9.97 26.37 -29.97
C GLN A 256 -9.83 25.36 -28.84
N LYS A 257 -8.65 25.27 -28.22
CA LYS A 257 -8.43 24.40 -27.06
C LYS A 257 -9.20 24.94 -25.86
N ALA A 258 -9.11 26.24 -25.60
CA ALA A 258 -9.84 26.89 -24.51
C ALA A 258 -11.35 26.58 -24.55
N VAL A 259 -11.99 26.73 -25.71
CA VAL A 259 -13.42 26.43 -25.88
C VAL A 259 -13.74 24.95 -25.60
N ARG A 260 -12.87 24.01 -26.00
CA ARG A 260 -13.07 22.58 -25.71
C ARG A 260 -13.07 22.32 -24.21
N HIS A 261 -12.08 22.83 -23.49
CA HIS A 261 -11.98 22.65 -22.05
C HIS A 261 -13.12 23.38 -21.29
N PHE A 262 -13.49 24.61 -21.68
CA PHE A 262 -14.66 25.29 -21.08
C PHE A 262 -15.97 24.53 -21.28
N ASN A 263 -16.19 23.94 -22.46
CA ASN A 263 -17.37 23.12 -22.70
C ASN A 263 -17.38 21.86 -21.83
N GLN A 264 -16.22 21.23 -21.63
CA GLN A 264 -16.09 20.07 -20.76
C GLN A 264 -16.33 20.45 -19.28
N TYR A 265 -15.72 21.52 -18.78
CA TYR A 265 -15.98 22.08 -17.45
C TYR A 265 -17.48 22.31 -17.20
N ARG A 266 -18.16 22.98 -18.14
CA ARG A 266 -19.62 23.24 -18.06
C ARG A 266 -20.45 21.97 -18.09
N ARG A 267 -19.97 20.91 -18.76
CA ARG A 267 -20.66 19.62 -18.82
C ARG A 267 -20.54 18.89 -17.48
N LEU A 268 -19.36 18.89 -16.87
CA LEU A 268 -19.11 18.26 -15.57
C LEU A 268 -19.96 18.92 -14.47
N ASN A 269 -19.97 20.25 -14.39
CA ASN A 269 -20.73 20.98 -13.35
C ASN A 269 -22.26 21.02 -13.56
N ARG A 270 -22.76 20.50 -14.68
CA ARG A 270 -24.21 20.33 -14.91
C ARG A 270 -24.71 18.95 -14.51
N ALA A 271 -23.81 18.01 -14.27
CA ALA A 271 -24.13 16.62 -13.95
C ALA A 271 -24.19 16.36 -12.43
N GLU A 272 -23.76 17.32 -11.62
CA GLU A 272 -23.87 17.35 -10.14
C GLU A 272 -25.17 18.04 -9.69
#